data_AF-A0A951HG65-F1
#
_entry.id   AF-A0A951HG65-F1
#
_cell.length_a   1.000
_cell.length_b   1.000
_cell.length_c   1.000
_cell.angle_alpha   90.00
_cell.angle_beta   90.00
_cell.angle_gamma   90.00
#
_symmetry.space_group_name_H-M   'P 1'
#
loop_
_entity.id
_entity.type
_entity.pdbx_description
1 polymer ?
#
loop_
_entity_poly.entity_id
_entity_poly.type
_entity_poly.pdbx_seq_one_letter_code
_entity_poly.pdbx_strand_id
1 'polypeptide(L)'
;MNLRLILTAALLGAASFPAVAQTGSPGPTGDSAADASRRICRVTPRVGSRLGGTRTCRTKAEWDAADRENREAVNRYQRTTSFCMMGPNDPSMAGGPHLVCSADGP
;
A
#
# COMPACT_ATOMS: atom_id res chain seq x y z
N MET A 1 28.46 2.85 31.41
CA MET A 1 28.38 4.33 31.54
C MET A 1 26.95 4.67 31.92
N ASN A 2 26.55 4.34 33.14
CA ASN A 2 26.71 5.18 34.35
C ASN A 2 25.74 6.38 34.31
N LEU A 3 24.58 6.13 34.92
CA LEU A 3 23.99 6.95 35.97
C LEU A 3 23.93 8.46 35.68
N ARG A 4 22.84 8.88 35.05
CA ARG A 4 22.30 10.25 35.21
C ARG A 4 21.01 10.17 36.01
N LEU A 5 21.20 9.86 37.29
CA LEU A 5 20.20 10.03 38.31
C LEU A 5 20.38 11.45 38.87
N ILE A 6 19.26 12.08 39.20
CA ILE A 6 19.11 13.37 39.91
C ILE A 6 19.00 14.60 38.98
N LEU A 7 17.77 14.90 38.59
CA LEU A 7 17.25 16.28 38.70
C LEU A 7 15.82 16.21 39.24
N THR A 8 15.75 16.43 40.54
CA THR A 8 14.57 16.65 41.37
C THR A 8 13.89 17.97 41.05
N ALA A 9 12.58 18.02 41.35
CA ALA A 9 11.81 19.20 41.76
C ALA A 9 11.53 20.23 40.64
N ALA A 10 10.37 20.86 40.54
CA ALA A 10 9.14 20.84 41.32
C ALA A 10 8.11 21.74 40.62
N LEU A 11 6.91 21.76 41.20
CA LEU A 11 5.97 22.88 41.23
C LEU A 11 5.05 23.08 40.01
N LEU A 12 3.85 22.54 40.20
CA LEU A 12 2.54 23.20 40.06
C LEU A 12 2.56 24.57 39.37
N GLY A 13 2.02 24.61 38.16
CA GLY A 13 1.48 25.81 37.54
C GLY A 13 0.13 25.48 36.92
N ALA A 14 -0.95 25.82 37.62
CA ALA A 14 -2.30 25.84 37.06
C ALA A 14 -2.37 26.98 36.03
N ALA A 15 -2.31 26.64 34.74
CA ALA A 15 -2.53 27.57 33.66
C ALA A 15 -3.96 27.42 33.14
N SER A 16 -4.74 28.47 33.35
CA SER A 16 -6.11 28.67 32.91
C SER A 16 -6.29 28.35 31.42
N PHE A 17 -7.22 27.46 31.09
CA PHE A 17 -7.65 27.21 29.71
C PHE A 17 -8.62 28.31 29.26
N PRO A 18 -8.40 29.02 28.15
CA PRO A 18 -9.49 29.75 27.51
C PRO A 18 -10.37 28.72 26.77
N ALA A 19 -11.61 28.57 27.23
CA ALA A 19 -12.64 27.84 26.49
C ALA A 19 -13.08 28.70 25.29
N VAL A 20 -12.47 28.47 24.13
CA VAL A 20 -12.95 29.04 22.86
C VAL A 20 -13.95 28.06 22.24
N ALA A 21 -15.23 28.36 22.37
CA ALA A 21 -16.29 27.67 21.65
C ALA A 21 -16.18 28.02 20.16
N GLN A 22 -15.71 27.08 19.34
CA GLN A 22 -15.81 27.18 17.88
C GLN A 22 -17.10 26.51 17.41
N THR A 23 -18.18 27.29 17.32
CA THR A 23 -19.32 26.98 16.45
C THR A 23 -18.92 27.28 15.00
N GLY A 24 -18.08 26.41 14.45
CA GLY A 24 -17.77 26.34 13.04
C GLY A 24 -18.05 24.93 12.57
N SER A 25 -19.13 24.74 11.82
CA SER A 25 -19.35 23.48 11.11
C SER A 25 -18.16 23.32 10.14
N PRO A 26 -17.37 22.24 10.20
CA PRO A 26 -16.26 22.07 9.28
C PRO A 26 -16.83 21.78 7.89
N GLY A 27 -16.97 22.82 7.08
CA GLY A 27 -17.04 22.68 5.63
C GLY A 27 -15.69 22.17 5.11
N PRO A 28 -15.66 21.32 4.07
CA PRO A 28 -14.43 20.73 3.56
C PRO A 28 -13.57 21.85 2.94
N THR A 29 -12.66 22.40 3.74
CA THR A 29 -11.68 23.36 3.27
C THR A 29 -10.49 22.56 2.75
N GLY A 30 -10.02 22.88 1.54
CA GLY A 30 -9.11 22.04 0.77
C GLY A 30 -7.81 21.67 1.50
N ASP A 31 -7.73 20.41 1.93
CA ASP A 31 -6.55 19.80 2.55
C ASP A 31 -5.78 18.85 1.61
N SER A 32 -6.02 18.90 0.31
CA SER A 32 -5.43 17.93 -0.64
C SER A 32 -3.89 17.94 -0.65
N ALA A 33 -3.26 19.08 -0.36
CA ALA A 33 -1.80 19.20 -0.26
C ALA A 33 -1.25 18.74 1.11
N ALA A 34 -2.02 18.96 2.20
CA ALA A 34 -1.66 18.50 3.53
C ALA A 34 -1.80 16.97 3.65
N ASP A 35 -2.83 16.39 3.04
CA ASP A 35 -3.08 14.94 3.05
C ASP A 35 -2.02 14.17 2.25
N ALA A 36 -1.46 14.76 1.19
CA ALA A 36 -0.39 14.16 0.40
C ALA A 36 0.92 13.93 1.21
N SER A 37 1.19 14.79 2.19
CA SER A 37 2.41 14.76 3.01
C SER A 37 2.30 13.86 4.25
N ARG A 38 1.10 13.37 4.58
CA ARG A 38 0.91 12.53 5.76
C ARG A 38 1.63 11.19 5.62
N ARG A 39 2.37 10.80 6.66
CA ARG A 39 3.03 9.49 6.72
C ARG A 39 2.01 8.41 7.12
N ILE A 40 1.88 7.40 6.29
CA ILE A 40 1.01 6.24 6.48
C ILE A 40 1.90 5.00 6.64
N CYS A 41 1.77 4.31 7.77
CA CYS A 41 2.47 3.07 8.03
C CYS A 41 1.57 1.87 7.79
N ARG A 42 1.99 0.94 6.92
CA ARG A 42 1.31 -0.32 6.66
C ARG A 42 2.18 -1.48 7.17
N VAL A 43 1.55 -2.52 7.72
CA VAL A 43 2.25 -3.75 8.13
C VAL A 43 1.94 -4.82 7.11
N THR A 44 2.97 -5.34 6.46
CA THR A 44 2.85 -6.44 5.51
C THR A 44 3.21 -7.74 6.24
N PRO A 45 2.24 -8.66 6.45
CA PRO A 45 2.55 -9.95 7.04
C PRO A 45 3.47 -10.74 6.10
N ARG A 46 4.51 -11.37 6.65
CA ARG A 46 5.34 -12.31 5.91
C ARG A 46 4.66 -13.67 5.95
N VAL A 47 4.19 -14.15 4.80
CA VAL A 47 3.55 -15.47 4.68
C VAL A 47 4.51 -16.55 5.18
N GLY A 48 4.01 -17.48 6.01
CA GLY A 48 4.79 -18.58 6.56
C GLY A 48 5.77 -18.21 7.69
N SER A 49 5.82 -16.95 8.11
CA SER A 49 6.66 -16.52 9.23
C SER A 49 5.87 -16.45 10.54
N ARG A 50 6.44 -17.00 11.61
CA ARG A 50 5.93 -16.84 12.99
C ARG A 50 6.39 -15.52 13.62
N LEU A 51 7.47 -14.94 13.08
CA LEU A 51 7.91 -13.58 13.39
C LEU A 51 6.99 -12.62 12.62
N GLY A 52 6.52 -11.57 13.30
CA GLY A 52 5.53 -10.64 12.76
C GLY A 52 5.94 -9.97 11.43
N GLY A 53 4.99 -9.31 10.79
CA GLY A 53 5.19 -8.64 9.51
C GLY A 53 6.17 -7.46 9.54
N THR A 54 6.59 -7.01 8.36
CA THR A 54 7.40 -5.80 8.21
C THR A 54 6.50 -4.56 8.19
N ARG A 55 6.84 -3.54 8.97
CA ARG A 55 6.18 -2.23 8.93
C ARG A 55 6.88 -1.31 7.94
N THR A 56 6.16 -0.80 6.96
CA THR A 56 6.66 0.18 5.98
C THR A 56 5.86 1.47 6.13
N CYS A 57 6.56 2.57 6.42
CA CYS A 57 5.97 3.90 6.52
C CYS A 57 6.39 4.72 5.31
N ARG A 58 5.41 5.27 4.59
CA ARG A 58 5.60 6.13 3.42
C ARG A 58 4.58 7.27 3.43
N THR A 59 4.82 8.33 2.68
CA THR A 59 3.81 9.39 2.52
C THR A 59 2.61 8.89 1.71
N LYS A 60 1.48 9.60 1.75
CA LYS A 60 0.34 9.26 0.90
C LYS A 60 0.72 9.33 -0.58
N ALA A 61 1.45 10.36 -1.00
CA ALA A 61 1.90 10.49 -2.38
C ALA A 61 2.74 9.30 -2.85
N GLU A 62 3.66 8.81 -2.00
CA GLU A 62 4.47 7.62 -2.29
C GLU A 62 3.64 6.33 -2.37
N TRP A 63 2.63 6.18 -1.51
CA TRP A 63 1.73 5.03 -1.58
C TRP A 63 0.88 5.04 -2.85
N ASP A 64 0.38 6.21 -3.25
CA ASP A 64 -0.44 6.35 -4.45
C ASP A 64 0.39 6.08 -5.72
N ALA A 65 1.65 6.52 -5.75
CA ALA A 65 2.58 6.18 -6.83
C ALA A 65 2.84 4.66 -6.91
N ALA A 66 3.16 4.03 -5.78
CA ALA A 66 3.40 2.58 -5.72
C ALA A 66 2.17 1.75 -6.13
N ASP A 67 0.98 2.18 -5.74
CA ASP A 67 -0.28 1.52 -6.12
C ASP A 67 -0.55 1.64 -7.62
N ARG A 68 -0.27 2.80 -8.22
CA ARG A 68 -0.39 2.99 -9.66
C ARG A 68 0.57 2.09 -10.43
N GLU A 69 1.83 2.04 -10.04
CA GLU A 69 2.83 1.13 -10.63
C GLU A 69 2.42 -0.34 -10.53
N ASN A 70 1.90 -0.75 -9.37
CA ASN A 70 1.41 -2.11 -9.16
C ASN A 70 0.22 -2.44 -10.08
N ARG A 71 -0.74 -1.53 -10.22
CA ARG A 71 -1.87 -1.71 -11.15
C ARG A 71 -1.43 -1.81 -12.59
N GLU A 72 -0.50 -0.97 -13.03
CA GLU A 72 0.06 -1.03 -14.39
C GLU A 72 0.79 -2.35 -14.64
N ALA A 73 1.54 -2.85 -13.64
CA ALA A 73 2.20 -4.15 -13.73
C ALA A 73 1.21 -5.31 -13.86
N VAL A 74 0.20 -5.37 -12.97
CA VAL A 74 -0.85 -6.40 -13.04
C VAL A 74 -1.60 -6.32 -14.37
N ASN A 75 -1.93 -5.12 -14.84
CA ASN A 75 -2.63 -4.94 -16.10
C ASN A 75 -1.81 -5.44 -17.30
N ARG A 76 -0.49 -5.17 -17.33
CA ARG A 76 0.39 -5.76 -18.36
C ARG A 76 0.35 -7.28 -18.34
N TYR A 77 0.51 -7.90 -17.17
CA TYR A 77 0.50 -9.35 -17.10
C TYR A 77 -0.85 -9.95 -17.53
N GLN A 78 -1.96 -9.33 -17.12
CA GLN A 78 -3.30 -9.77 -17.53
C GLN A 78 -3.51 -9.64 -19.04
N ARG A 79 -3.06 -8.55 -19.67
CA ARG A 79 -3.16 -8.36 -21.13
C ARG A 79 -2.27 -9.32 -21.91
N THR A 80 -1.11 -9.66 -21.37
CA THR A 80 -0.14 -10.56 -22.02
C THR A 80 -0.41 -12.03 -21.73
N THR A 81 -1.32 -12.36 -20.80
CA THR A 81 -1.72 -13.75 -20.54
C THR A 81 -2.65 -14.20 -21.66
N SER A 82 -2.09 -14.47 -22.84
CA SER A 82 -2.72 -15.35 -23.80
C SER A 82 -2.65 -16.76 -23.21
N PHE A 83 -3.82 -17.38 -23.08
CA PHE A 83 -3.92 -18.74 -22.60
C PHE A 83 -3.48 -19.66 -23.74
N CYS A 84 -2.22 -20.09 -23.67
CA CYS A 84 -1.68 -21.10 -24.57
C CYS A 84 -1.89 -22.46 -23.90
N MET A 85 -2.92 -23.18 -24.34
CA MET A 85 -3.04 -24.61 -24.07
C MET A 85 -2.30 -25.38 -25.15
N MET A 86 -1.79 -26.56 -24.78
CA MET A 86 -1.46 -27.58 -25.79
C MET A 86 -2.75 -27.93 -26.51
N GLY A 87 -2.82 -27.60 -27.81
CA GLY A 87 -3.96 -27.97 -28.64
C GLY A 87 -4.09 -29.50 -28.73
N PRO A 88 -5.29 -30.01 -29.02
CA PRO A 88 -5.45 -31.43 -29.33
C PRO A 88 -4.53 -31.82 -30.49
N ASN A 89 -3.86 -32.96 -30.37
CA ASN A 89 -3.05 -33.52 -31.45
C ASN A 89 -4.00 -33.96 -32.56
N ASP A 90 -4.25 -33.11 -33.55
CA ASP A 90 -5.07 -33.45 -34.71
C ASP A 90 -4.22 -34.26 -35.70
N PRO A 91 -4.50 -35.57 -35.92
CA PRO A 91 -3.69 -36.40 -36.79
C PRO A 91 -3.81 -36.02 -38.27
N SER A 92 -4.74 -35.13 -38.67
CA SER A 92 -4.85 -34.65 -40.05
C SER A 92 -3.86 -33.53 -40.42
N MET A 93 -3.17 -32.96 -39.43
CA MET A 93 -2.12 -31.96 -39.64
C MET A 93 -0.77 -32.62 -39.35
N ALA A 94 0.12 -32.70 -40.34
CA ALA A 94 1.46 -33.26 -40.21
C ALA A 94 2.42 -32.36 -39.40
N GLY A 95 1.93 -31.68 -38.37
CA GLY A 95 2.67 -30.80 -37.48
C GLY A 95 2.55 -31.32 -36.05
N GLY A 96 3.69 -31.44 -35.36
CA GLY A 96 3.75 -31.90 -33.98
C GLY A 96 2.98 -31.00 -32.98
N PRO A 97 3.21 -31.16 -31.67
CA PRO A 97 2.50 -30.38 -30.68
C PRO A 97 2.67 -28.88 -30.95
N HIS A 98 1.55 -28.20 -31.18
CA HIS A 98 1.53 -26.76 -31.42
C HIS A 98 0.81 -26.07 -30.25
N LEU A 99 1.39 -24.95 -29.80
CA LEU A 99 0.78 -24.10 -28.79
C LEU A 99 -0.35 -23.32 -29.44
N VAL A 100 -1.59 -23.57 -29.02
CA VAL A 100 -2.76 -22.80 -29.45
C VAL A 100 -2.99 -21.71 -28.41
N CYS A 101 -2.56 -20.50 -28.74
CA CYS A 101 -2.72 -19.34 -27.89
C CYS A 101 -4.04 -18.63 -28.24
N SER A 102 -5.02 -18.71 -27.35
CA SER A 102 -6.28 -17.96 -27.50
C SER A 102 -6.16 -16.61 -26.76
N ALA A 103 -6.66 -15.55 -27.39
CA ALA A 103 -6.71 -14.20 -26.80
C ALA A 103 -7.99 -14.00 -25.97
N ASP A 104 -9.01 -14.82 -26.22
CA ASP A 104 -10.23 -14.88 -25.43
C ASP A 104 -10.01 -15.81 -24.23
N GLY A 105 -10.12 -15.27 -23.03
CA GLY A 105 -10.24 -16.06 -21.81
C GLY A 105 -11.51 -16.93 -21.84
N PRO A 106 -11.71 -17.82 -20.84
CA PRO A 106 -12.91 -18.67 -20.79
C PRO A 106 -14.21 -17.87 -20.77
#